data_AF-A0A959QHR1-F1
#
_entry.id   AF-A0A959QHR1-F1
#
_cell.length_a   1.000
_cell.length_b   1.000
_cell.length_c   1.000
_cell.angle_alpha   90.00
_cell.angle_beta   90.00
_cell.angle_gamma   90.00
#
_symmetry.space_group_name_H-M   'P 1'
#
loop_
_entity.id
_entity.type
_entity.pdbx_description
1 polymer ?
#
loop_
_entity_poly.entity_id
_entity_poly.type
_entity_poly.pdbx_seq_one_letter_code
_entity_poly.pdbx_strand_id
1 'polypeptide(L)'
;MKLLTVPYKEVEQFSATDIAFSQQSQALQAFAKYSTDLNSFEQVIADKQKDPVDRNLLYEVVKAQYQQYITDTNVAQRQIEKLKDANCFTIITAHQPVLFTGPAYVAYKIISAIKLAEDLCTKFPAFQFVPVFVTGGEDHDFEEMDHMTLYGKSIKWESEETGSVGRMSTKSLQASLKQLEEILGNSPVAQEVYKIFADTHT
;
A
#
# COMPACT_ATOMS: atom_id res chain seq x y z
N MET A 1 -0.03 -1.98 -24.99
CA MET A 1 0.08 -3.05 -23.96
C MET A 1 -0.99 -4.09 -24.23
N LYS A 2 -0.65 -5.38 -24.27
CA LYS A 2 -1.62 -6.48 -24.43
C LYS A 2 -1.97 -6.99 -23.04
N LEU A 3 -3.25 -7.02 -22.68
CA LEU A 3 -3.70 -7.62 -21.43
C LEU A 3 -3.87 -9.13 -21.65
N LEU A 4 -3.26 -9.93 -20.78
CA LEU A 4 -3.48 -11.37 -20.72
C LEU A 4 -4.16 -11.67 -19.38
N THR A 5 -5.35 -12.23 -19.44
CA THR A 5 -6.14 -12.58 -18.26
C THR A 5 -5.99 -14.08 -18.00
N VAL A 6 -5.56 -14.44 -16.81
CA VAL A 6 -5.54 -15.82 -16.31
C VAL A 6 -6.64 -15.94 -15.25
N PRO A 7 -7.55 -16.92 -15.35
CA PRO A 7 -8.54 -17.16 -14.30
C PRO A 7 -7.86 -17.40 -12.95
N TYR A 8 -8.33 -16.73 -11.89
CA TYR A 8 -7.72 -16.81 -10.56
C TYR A 8 -7.52 -18.25 -10.07
N LYS A 9 -8.50 -19.13 -10.32
CA LYS A 9 -8.46 -20.56 -9.98
C LYS A 9 -7.42 -21.39 -10.74
N GLU A 10 -6.87 -20.86 -11.83
CA GLU A 10 -5.87 -21.53 -12.69
C GLU A 10 -4.44 -21.14 -12.33
N VAL A 11 -4.25 -20.24 -11.34
CA VAL A 11 -2.94 -19.86 -10.84
C VAL A 11 -2.51 -20.86 -9.76
N GLU A 12 -1.56 -21.72 -10.10
CA GLU A 12 -1.13 -22.85 -9.26
C GLU A 12 -0.50 -22.44 -7.92
N GLN A 13 0.00 -21.20 -7.81
CA GLN A 13 0.64 -20.68 -6.60
C GLN A 13 -0.37 -20.27 -5.52
N PHE A 14 -1.65 -20.09 -5.86
CA PHE A 14 -2.65 -19.73 -4.85
C PHE A 14 -3.07 -20.93 -4.02
N SER A 15 -3.24 -20.71 -2.72
CA SER A 15 -3.66 -21.78 -1.83
C SER A 15 -5.11 -22.19 -2.14
N ALA A 16 -5.45 -23.44 -1.85
CA ALA A 16 -6.83 -23.91 -1.97
C ALA A 16 -7.81 -23.06 -1.14
N THR A 17 -7.34 -22.53 0.01
CA THR A 17 -8.11 -21.65 0.87
C THR A 17 -8.39 -20.31 0.21
N ASP A 18 -7.39 -19.67 -0.42
CA ASP A 18 -7.57 -18.38 -1.11
C ASP A 18 -8.54 -18.51 -2.29
N ILE A 19 -8.40 -19.59 -3.07
CA ILE A 19 -9.32 -19.90 -4.17
C ILE A 19 -10.73 -20.10 -3.63
N ALA A 20 -10.90 -20.91 -2.57
CA ALA A 20 -12.21 -21.14 -1.95
C ALA A 20 -12.83 -19.86 -1.39
N PHE A 21 -12.02 -18.98 -0.81
CA PHE A 21 -12.45 -17.69 -0.28
C PHE A 21 -12.91 -16.75 -1.41
N SER A 22 -12.12 -16.64 -2.48
CA SER A 22 -12.47 -15.83 -3.66
C SER A 22 -13.77 -16.30 -4.34
N GLN A 23 -14.08 -17.59 -4.25
CA GLN A 23 -15.28 -18.22 -4.80
C GLN A 23 -16.46 -18.25 -3.82
N GLN A 24 -16.33 -17.60 -2.66
CA GLN A 24 -17.39 -17.49 -1.65
C GLN A 24 -17.91 -18.85 -1.16
N SER A 25 -16.99 -19.82 -1.01
CA SER A 25 -17.31 -21.17 -0.53
C SER A 25 -18.13 -21.12 0.76
N GLN A 26 -19.20 -21.92 0.81
CA GLN A 26 -20.10 -21.99 1.97
C GLN A 26 -19.36 -22.31 3.28
N ALA A 27 -18.30 -23.12 3.21
CA ALA A 27 -17.49 -23.47 4.37
C ALA A 27 -16.75 -22.26 4.99
N LEU A 28 -16.49 -21.20 4.21
CA LEU A 28 -15.76 -20.02 4.67
C LEU A 28 -16.68 -18.83 4.99
N GLN A 29 -17.96 -18.91 4.64
CA GLN A 29 -18.91 -17.80 4.86
C GLN A 29 -19.05 -17.41 6.33
N ALA A 30 -18.92 -18.37 7.26
CA ALA A 30 -18.97 -18.09 8.70
C ALA A 30 -17.83 -17.19 9.20
N PHE A 31 -16.72 -17.08 8.45
CA PHE A 31 -15.54 -16.30 8.83
C PHE A 31 -15.49 -14.92 8.17
N ALA A 32 -16.40 -14.62 7.25
CA ALA A 32 -16.45 -13.35 6.52
C ALA A 32 -17.78 -12.65 6.76
N LYS A 33 -17.73 -11.42 7.27
CA LYS A 33 -18.95 -10.61 7.47
C LYS A 33 -19.62 -10.22 6.15
N TYR A 34 -18.83 -10.00 5.10
CA TYR A 34 -19.27 -9.55 3.78
C TYR A 34 -18.73 -10.47 2.69
N SER A 35 -19.44 -10.56 1.57
CA SER A 35 -18.95 -11.25 0.37
C SER A 35 -17.86 -10.42 -0.34
N THR A 36 -17.13 -11.06 -1.26
CA THR A 36 -15.98 -10.47 -1.98
C THR A 36 -16.37 -9.74 -3.27
N ASP A 37 -17.66 -9.51 -3.51
CA ASP A 37 -18.16 -8.81 -4.69
C ASP A 37 -18.50 -7.34 -4.40
N LEU A 38 -18.57 -6.52 -5.46
CA LEU A 38 -18.82 -5.08 -5.33
C LEU A 38 -20.22 -4.73 -4.79
N ASN A 39 -21.20 -5.63 -4.85
CA ASN A 39 -22.54 -5.34 -4.33
C ASN A 39 -22.56 -5.39 -2.80
N SER A 40 -21.68 -6.18 -2.19
CA SER A 40 -21.52 -6.22 -0.73
C SER A 40 -21.27 -4.84 -0.10
N PHE A 41 -20.66 -3.92 -0.85
CA PHE A 41 -20.32 -2.59 -0.37
C PHE A 41 -21.53 -1.75 0.02
N GLU A 42 -22.73 -2.03 -0.49
CA GLU A 42 -23.95 -1.38 -0.01
C GLU A 42 -24.15 -1.64 1.50
N GLN A 43 -24.02 -2.90 1.91
CA GLN A 43 -24.09 -3.28 3.32
C GLN A 43 -22.88 -2.78 4.12
N VAL A 44 -21.67 -2.82 3.53
CA VAL A 44 -20.45 -2.30 4.18
C VAL A 44 -20.62 -0.82 4.51
N ILE A 45 -21.10 0.00 3.57
CA ILE A 45 -21.34 1.43 3.74
C ILE A 45 -22.39 1.64 4.84
N ALA A 46 -23.55 0.97 4.74
CA ALA A 46 -24.63 1.10 5.71
C ALA A 46 -24.19 0.74 7.14
N ASP A 47 -23.30 -0.24 7.30
CA ASP A 47 -22.74 -0.60 8.59
C ASP A 47 -21.68 0.40 9.05
N LYS A 48 -20.78 0.83 8.16
CA LYS A 48 -19.73 1.80 8.50
C LYS A 48 -20.25 3.18 8.83
N GLN A 49 -21.42 3.58 8.33
CA GLN A 49 -22.08 4.83 8.74
C GLN A 49 -22.49 4.84 10.22
N LYS A 50 -22.60 3.67 10.86
CA LYS A 50 -22.97 3.53 12.27
C LYS A 50 -21.76 3.60 13.20
N ASP A 51 -20.54 3.47 12.66
CA ASP A 51 -19.31 3.51 13.45
C ASP A 51 -19.08 4.95 13.95
N PRO A 52 -18.91 5.18 15.27
CA PRO A 52 -18.55 6.48 15.78
C PRO A 52 -17.08 6.79 15.41
N VAL A 53 -16.87 7.73 14.48
CA VAL A 53 -15.54 8.16 14.04
C VAL A 53 -15.36 9.64 14.35
N ASP A 54 -14.30 9.98 15.08
CA ASP A 54 -13.84 11.36 15.20
C ASP A 54 -13.13 11.78 13.90
N ARG A 55 -13.92 12.20 12.92
CA ARG A 55 -13.44 12.59 11.58
C ARG A 55 -12.55 13.82 11.62
N ASN A 56 -12.76 14.73 12.58
CA ASN A 56 -11.92 15.90 12.76
C ASN A 56 -10.55 15.47 13.25
N LEU A 57 -10.46 14.63 14.28
CA LEU A 57 -9.19 14.10 14.75
C LEU A 57 -8.45 13.32 13.65
N LEU A 58 -9.16 12.44 12.92
CA LEU A 58 -8.59 11.69 11.80
C LEU A 58 -7.99 12.64 10.74
N TYR A 59 -8.76 13.64 10.31
CA TYR A 59 -8.32 14.63 9.35
C TYR A 59 -7.08 15.39 9.84
N GLU A 60 -7.09 15.91 11.06
CA GLU A 60 -5.99 16.71 11.60
C GLU A 60 -4.71 15.88 11.71
N VAL A 61 -4.80 14.64 12.19
CA VAL A 61 -3.64 13.74 12.31
C VAL A 61 -3.05 13.40 10.94
N VAL A 62 -3.89 13.01 9.98
CA VAL A 62 -3.42 12.65 8.63
C VAL A 62 -2.85 13.87 7.91
N LYS A 63 -3.51 15.03 8.03
CA LYS A 63 -2.99 16.29 7.46
C LYS A 63 -1.64 16.67 8.04
N ALA A 64 -1.47 16.54 9.36
CA ALA A 64 -0.19 16.79 10.01
C ALA A 64 0.92 15.84 9.54
N GLN A 65 0.62 14.55 9.36
CA GLN A 65 1.58 13.57 8.83
C GLN A 65 2.05 13.91 7.41
N TYR A 66 1.16 14.46 6.60
CA TYR A 66 1.44 14.79 5.21
C TYR A 66 2.00 16.21 5.01
N GLN A 67 2.11 17.04 6.05
CA GLN A 67 2.42 18.49 5.92
C GLN A 67 3.68 18.79 5.10
N GLN A 68 4.70 17.93 5.18
CA GLN A 68 5.98 18.07 4.46
C GLN A 68 5.93 17.57 3.00
N TYR A 69 4.89 16.80 2.66
CA TYR A 69 4.66 16.23 1.33
C TYR A 69 3.52 16.93 0.58
N ILE A 70 2.72 17.72 1.28
CA ILE A 70 1.61 18.50 0.72
C ILE A 70 2.15 19.77 0.06
N THR A 71 1.82 19.91 -1.22
CA THR A 71 1.76 21.20 -1.89
C THR A 71 0.31 21.51 -2.23
N ASP A 72 -0.07 22.78 -2.33
CA ASP A 72 -1.47 23.22 -2.52
C ASP A 72 -2.15 22.61 -3.76
N THR A 73 -1.39 22.06 -4.70
CA THR A 73 -1.88 21.48 -5.95
C THR A 73 -1.89 19.95 -5.98
N ASN A 74 -1.36 19.27 -4.95
CA ASN A 74 -1.18 17.82 -5.02
C ASN A 74 -2.49 17.04 -4.80
N VAL A 75 -2.56 15.86 -5.41
CA VAL A 75 -3.75 14.98 -5.34
C VAL A 75 -4.03 14.54 -3.90
N ALA A 76 -2.98 14.31 -3.10
CA ALA A 76 -3.09 13.85 -1.73
C ALA A 76 -3.89 14.83 -0.85
N GLN A 77 -3.61 16.13 -0.93
CA GLN A 77 -4.33 17.15 -0.16
C GLN A 77 -5.84 17.11 -0.42
N ARG A 78 -6.23 16.99 -1.69
CA ARG A 78 -7.65 16.86 -2.07
C ARG A 78 -8.30 15.60 -1.51
N GLN A 79 -7.56 14.50 -1.37
CA GLN A 79 -8.09 13.29 -0.74
C GLN A 79 -8.21 13.43 0.77
N ILE A 80 -7.23 14.07 1.42
CA ILE A 80 -7.25 14.32 2.86
C ILE A 80 -8.43 15.19 3.25
N GLU A 81 -8.76 16.25 2.49
CA GLU A 81 -9.93 17.09 2.78
C GLU A 81 -11.25 16.32 2.78
N LYS A 82 -11.37 15.25 1.98
CA LYS A 82 -12.60 14.42 1.95
C LYS A 82 -12.83 13.69 3.26
N LEU A 83 -11.80 13.42 4.05
CA LEU A 83 -11.92 12.64 5.29
C LEU A 83 -12.87 13.27 6.32
N LYS A 84 -13.09 14.59 6.23
CA LYS A 84 -14.07 15.33 7.04
C LYS A 84 -15.52 14.97 6.71
N ASP A 85 -15.81 14.54 5.48
CA ASP A 85 -17.17 14.27 5.02
C ASP A 85 -17.71 12.97 5.65
N ALA A 86 -18.93 13.02 6.18
CA ALA A 86 -19.63 11.86 6.75
C ALA A 86 -19.87 10.74 5.73
N ASN A 87 -19.94 11.09 4.44
CA ASN A 87 -20.12 10.17 3.31
C ASN A 87 -18.78 9.71 2.70
N CYS A 88 -17.65 10.08 3.31
CA CYS A 88 -16.34 9.57 2.90
C CYS A 88 -15.94 8.33 3.70
N PHE A 89 -15.48 7.31 2.99
CA PHE A 89 -14.90 6.08 3.51
C PHE A 89 -13.47 5.89 2.98
N THR A 90 -12.70 5.05 3.65
CA THR A 90 -11.34 4.71 3.25
C THR A 90 -11.26 3.29 2.71
N ILE A 91 -10.56 3.09 1.60
CA ILE A 91 -10.14 1.77 1.11
C ILE A 91 -8.72 1.55 1.57
N ILE A 92 -8.55 0.69 2.58
CA ILE A 92 -7.27 0.53 3.27
C ILE A 92 -6.57 -0.73 2.78
N THR A 93 -5.30 -0.59 2.46
CA THR A 93 -4.36 -1.72 2.38
C THR A 93 -3.11 -1.37 3.18
N ALA A 94 -2.30 -2.37 3.50
CA ALA A 94 -1.13 -2.18 4.32
C ALA A 94 0.04 -3.07 3.89
N HIS A 95 1.24 -2.63 4.26
CA HIS A 95 2.47 -3.40 4.20
C HIS A 95 3.46 -2.86 5.24
N GLN A 96 4.35 -3.72 5.74
CA GLN A 96 5.57 -3.22 6.41
C GLN A 96 6.39 -2.36 5.43
N PRO A 97 7.24 -1.43 5.91
CA PRO A 97 8.22 -0.79 5.05
C PRO A 97 9.09 -1.84 4.35
N VAL A 98 9.65 -1.49 3.20
CA VAL A 98 10.49 -2.40 2.40
C VAL A 98 11.62 -1.62 1.75
N LEU A 99 12.80 -2.22 1.67
CA LEU A 99 13.94 -1.61 1.01
C LEU A 99 13.63 -1.35 -0.48
N PHE A 100 13.84 -0.12 -0.92
CA PHE A 100 13.73 0.31 -2.32
C PHE A 100 12.41 -0.06 -3.02
N THR A 101 11.27 0.08 -2.34
CA THR A 101 9.90 -0.30 -2.79
C THR A 101 9.59 -1.80 -2.76
N GLY A 102 10.59 -2.64 -2.47
CA GLY A 102 10.43 -4.06 -2.21
C GLY A 102 9.82 -4.85 -3.39
N PRO A 103 9.06 -5.91 -3.09
CA PRO A 103 8.49 -6.78 -4.12
C PRO A 103 7.33 -6.10 -4.85
N ALA A 104 7.13 -6.46 -6.12
CA ALA A 104 6.13 -5.85 -7.01
C ALA A 104 4.68 -5.86 -6.45
N TYR A 105 4.35 -6.81 -5.58
CA TYR A 105 3.01 -6.88 -5.00
C TYR A 105 2.69 -5.72 -4.04
N VAL A 106 3.69 -4.98 -3.53
CA VAL A 106 3.46 -3.73 -2.77
C VAL A 106 2.79 -2.71 -3.67
N ALA A 107 3.33 -2.51 -4.88
CA ALA A 107 2.73 -1.63 -5.88
C ALA A 107 1.33 -2.13 -6.30
N TYR A 108 1.15 -3.46 -6.46
CA TYR A 108 -0.16 -4.02 -6.77
C TYR A 108 -1.18 -3.79 -5.67
N LYS A 109 -0.83 -3.92 -4.38
CA LYS A 109 -1.71 -3.58 -3.27
C LYS A 109 -2.19 -2.13 -3.35
N ILE A 110 -1.26 -1.19 -3.57
CA ILE A 110 -1.56 0.25 -3.70
C ILE A 110 -2.50 0.50 -4.90
N ILE A 111 -2.16 -0.04 -6.07
CA ILE A 111 -2.97 0.11 -7.29
C ILE A 111 -4.37 -0.49 -7.10
N SER A 112 -4.47 -1.66 -6.45
CA SER A 112 -5.76 -2.30 -6.15
C SER A 112 -6.64 -1.43 -5.24
N ALA A 113 -6.07 -0.82 -4.20
CA ALA A 113 -6.81 0.09 -3.32
C ALA A 113 -7.31 1.34 -4.07
N ILE A 114 -6.44 1.95 -4.89
CA ILE A 114 -6.81 3.09 -5.75
C ILE A 114 -7.94 2.69 -6.70
N LYS A 115 -7.78 1.56 -7.41
CA LYS A 115 -8.73 1.12 -8.41
C LYS A 115 -10.09 0.78 -7.80
N LEU A 116 -10.09 0.10 -6.65
CA LEU A 116 -11.32 -0.21 -5.93
C LEU A 116 -12.02 1.07 -5.45
N ALA A 117 -11.27 2.07 -4.98
CA ALA A 117 -11.86 3.36 -4.60
C ALA A 117 -12.53 4.08 -5.80
N GLU A 118 -11.90 4.06 -6.98
CA GLU A 118 -12.48 4.60 -8.22
C GLU A 118 -13.76 3.87 -8.64
N ASP A 119 -13.73 2.53 -8.62
CA ASP A 119 -14.87 1.70 -9.00
C ASP A 119 -16.06 1.91 -8.05
N LEU A 120 -15.78 2.08 -6.75
CA LEU A 120 -16.81 2.37 -5.75
C LEU A 120 -17.36 3.79 -5.87
N CYS A 121 -16.53 4.80 -6.18
CA CYS A 121 -17.03 6.16 -6.49
C CYS A 121 -17.98 6.15 -7.69
N THR A 122 -17.68 5.32 -8.70
CA THR A 122 -18.53 5.17 -9.89
C THR A 122 -19.84 4.46 -9.55
N LYS A 123 -19.78 3.38 -8.77
CA LYS A 123 -20.95 2.58 -8.39
C LYS A 123 -21.86 3.31 -7.39
N PHE A 124 -21.28 4.11 -6.50
CA PHE A 124 -21.96 4.75 -5.38
C PHE A 124 -21.68 6.26 -5.37
N PRO A 125 -22.25 7.05 -6.31
CA PRO A 125 -21.90 8.46 -6.52
C PRO A 125 -22.27 9.40 -5.36
N ALA A 126 -23.10 8.95 -4.42
CA ALA A 126 -23.43 9.67 -3.19
C ALA A 126 -22.31 9.61 -2.13
N PHE A 127 -21.31 8.76 -2.32
CA PHE A 127 -20.23 8.51 -1.38
C PHE A 127 -18.87 8.77 -2.01
N GLN A 128 -17.88 8.98 -1.14
CA GLN A 128 -16.49 9.16 -1.55
C GLN A 128 -15.63 8.05 -0.94
N PHE A 129 -14.63 7.61 -1.70
CA PHE A 129 -13.72 6.56 -1.29
C PHE A 129 -12.28 7.06 -1.45
N VAL A 130 -11.53 7.11 -0.35
CA VAL A 130 -10.13 7.53 -0.32
C VAL A 130 -9.24 6.30 -0.15
N PRO A 131 -8.35 5.99 -1.10
CA PRO A 131 -7.37 4.92 -0.90
C PRO A 131 -6.35 5.35 0.14
N VAL A 132 -6.09 4.47 1.11
CA VAL A 132 -5.12 4.67 2.18
C VAL A 132 -4.17 3.49 2.20
N PHE A 133 -2.88 3.77 2.07
CA PHE A 133 -1.82 2.79 2.28
C PHE A 133 -1.23 3.01 3.66
N VAL A 134 -1.40 2.03 4.54
CA VAL A 134 -0.83 2.06 5.89
C VAL A 134 0.53 1.38 5.86
N THR A 135 1.57 2.14 6.20
CA THR A 135 2.90 1.60 6.41
C THR A 135 3.00 1.03 7.83
N GLY A 136 3.21 -0.28 7.97
CA GLY A 136 3.37 -0.99 9.24
C GLY A 136 4.74 -0.75 9.88
N GLY A 137 5.11 0.52 10.08
CA GLY A 137 6.42 0.91 10.59
C GLY A 137 6.62 0.62 12.09
N GLU A 138 5.56 0.30 12.82
CA GLU A 138 5.59 -0.10 14.23
C GLU A 138 6.22 -1.47 14.46
N ASP A 139 6.35 -2.28 13.40
CA ASP A 139 6.94 -3.61 13.49
C ASP A 139 8.41 -3.54 13.92
N HIS A 140 8.92 -4.67 14.41
CA HIS A 140 10.29 -4.87 14.87
C HIS A 140 11.04 -5.87 13.98
N ASP A 141 10.36 -6.45 12.99
CA ASP A 141 10.96 -7.37 12.02
C ASP A 141 11.74 -6.60 10.94
N PHE A 142 12.99 -6.29 11.26
CA PHE A 142 13.91 -5.67 10.30
C PHE A 142 14.30 -6.63 9.17
N GLU A 143 14.40 -7.94 9.46
CA GLU A 143 14.88 -8.94 8.51
C GLU A 143 13.94 -9.09 7.30
N GLU A 144 12.63 -8.87 7.50
CA GLU A 144 11.67 -8.87 6.40
C GLU A 144 11.81 -7.67 5.44
N MET A 145 12.40 -6.56 5.89
CA MET A 145 12.52 -5.33 5.09
C MET A 145 13.93 -5.02 4.61
N ASP A 146 14.95 -5.66 5.17
CA ASP A 146 16.36 -5.29 5.00
C ASP A 146 16.93 -5.62 3.61
N HIS A 147 16.17 -6.27 2.74
CA HIS A 147 16.69 -6.78 1.49
C HIS A 147 15.77 -6.56 0.29
N MET A 148 16.39 -6.55 -0.89
CA MET A 148 15.72 -6.57 -2.18
C MET A 148 16.50 -7.50 -3.12
N THR A 149 15.80 -8.19 -4.03
CA THR A 149 16.43 -8.89 -5.15
C THR A 149 16.21 -8.11 -6.44
N LEU A 150 17.29 -7.74 -7.13
CA LEU A 150 17.27 -7.05 -8.41
C LEU A 150 18.14 -7.81 -9.42
N TYR A 151 17.57 -8.20 -10.56
CA TYR A 151 18.25 -8.98 -11.61
C TYR A 151 18.96 -10.25 -11.08
N GLY A 152 18.35 -10.91 -10.09
CA GLY A 152 18.91 -12.11 -9.45
C GLY A 152 20.05 -11.85 -8.46
N LYS A 153 20.38 -10.58 -8.19
CA LYS A 153 21.35 -10.18 -7.18
C LYS A 153 20.63 -9.66 -5.94
N SER A 154 21.07 -10.08 -4.77
CA SER A 154 20.54 -9.57 -3.50
C SER A 154 21.25 -8.27 -3.12
N ILE A 155 20.47 -7.30 -2.67
CA ILE A 155 20.94 -6.09 -1.98
C ILE A 155 20.49 -6.22 -0.54
N LYS A 156 21.40 -5.96 0.40
CA LYS A 156 21.10 -6.02 1.83
C LYS A 156 21.47 -4.72 2.52
N TRP A 157 20.57 -4.24 3.37
CA TRP A 157 20.74 -3.15 4.32
C TRP A 157 21.14 -3.71 5.67
N GLU A 158 22.32 -3.33 6.13
CA GLU A 158 22.81 -3.72 7.45
C GLU A 158 22.58 -2.58 8.44
N SER A 159 21.98 -2.92 9.58
CA SER A 159 21.74 -2.00 10.69
C SER A 159 21.86 -2.77 12.01
N GLU A 160 22.39 -2.11 13.04
CA GLU A 160 22.42 -2.62 14.42
C GLU A 160 21.28 -2.01 15.25
N GLU A 161 20.44 -1.15 14.67
CA GLU A 161 19.30 -0.56 15.35
C GLU A 161 18.22 -1.61 15.66
N THR A 162 17.49 -1.38 16.76
CA THR A 162 16.42 -2.27 17.22
C THR A 162 15.16 -1.48 17.53
N GLY A 163 14.00 -2.13 17.46
CA GLY A 163 12.70 -1.53 17.75
C GLY A 163 11.91 -1.22 16.49
N SER A 164 11.04 -0.22 16.55
CA SER A 164 10.14 0.14 15.45
C SER A 164 10.93 0.48 14.18
N VAL A 165 10.75 -0.32 13.15
CA VAL A 165 11.45 -0.22 11.87
C VAL A 165 11.22 1.12 11.17
N GLY A 166 10.02 1.71 11.31
CA GLY A 166 9.68 3.03 10.79
C GLY A 166 10.37 4.20 11.51
N ARG A 167 11.09 3.94 12.61
CA ARG A 167 11.88 4.95 13.35
C ARG A 167 13.38 4.78 13.18
N MET A 168 13.83 3.73 12.49
CA MET A 168 15.25 3.48 12.26
C MET A 168 15.88 4.58 11.40
N SER A 169 17.15 4.89 11.65
CA SER A 169 17.87 5.85 10.84
C SER A 169 18.22 5.27 9.47
N THR A 170 18.00 6.03 8.41
CA THR A 170 18.47 5.69 7.05
C THR A 170 19.97 5.89 6.86
N LYS A 171 20.70 6.31 7.91
CA LYS A 171 22.13 6.65 7.86
C LYS A 171 23.07 5.49 7.55
N SER A 172 22.64 4.24 7.58
CA SER A 172 23.44 3.08 7.17
C SER A 172 23.11 2.57 5.76
N LEU A 173 22.17 3.20 5.05
CA LEU A 173 21.76 2.78 3.70
C LEU A 173 22.79 3.03 2.60
N GLN A 174 23.87 3.78 2.85
CA GLN A 174 24.84 4.14 1.79
C GLN A 174 25.48 2.90 1.17
N ALA A 175 25.73 1.85 1.95
CA ALA A 175 26.25 0.59 1.43
C ALA A 175 25.25 -0.09 0.48
N SER A 176 23.96 -0.08 0.81
CA SER A 176 22.89 -0.62 -0.02
C SER A 176 22.64 0.23 -1.27
N LEU A 177 22.72 1.56 -1.15
CA LEU A 177 22.61 2.48 -2.28
C LEU A 177 23.75 2.25 -3.28
N LYS A 178 24.98 2.04 -2.82
CA LYS A 178 26.10 1.70 -3.69
C LYS A 178 25.88 0.37 -4.42
N GLN A 179 25.41 -0.66 -3.72
CA GLN A 179 25.04 -1.94 -4.34
C GLN A 179 23.94 -1.74 -5.40
N LEU A 180 22.94 -0.91 -5.11
CA LEU A 180 21.86 -0.58 -6.05
C LEU A 180 22.42 0.11 -7.31
N GLU A 181 23.29 1.11 -7.17
CA GLU A 181 23.93 1.82 -8.28
C GLU A 181 24.71 0.85 -9.18
N GLU A 182 25.53 -0.01 -8.58
CA GLU A 182 26.33 -1.01 -9.30
C GLU A 182 25.47 -2.02 -10.08
N ILE A 183 24.32 -2.43 -9.52
CA ILE A 183 23.41 -3.39 -10.15
C ILE A 183 22.59 -2.73 -11.26
N LEU A 184 22.13 -1.49 -11.07
CA LEU A 184 21.37 -0.73 -12.07
C LEU A 184 22.24 -0.38 -13.29
N GLY A 185 23.52 -0.09 -13.08
CA GLY A 185 24.47 0.26 -14.13
C GLY A 185 24.32 1.71 -14.63
N ASN A 186 24.88 1.99 -15.81
CA ASN A 186 25.13 3.37 -16.27
C ASN A 186 24.20 3.87 -17.38
N SER A 187 23.06 3.21 -17.61
CA SER A 187 22.08 3.73 -18.58
C SER A 187 21.44 5.03 -18.06
N PRO A 188 20.95 5.93 -18.94
CA PRO A 188 20.28 7.15 -18.49
C PRO A 188 19.11 6.88 -17.52
N VAL A 189 18.33 5.83 -17.80
CA VAL A 189 17.21 5.40 -16.92
C VAL A 189 17.72 4.87 -15.58
N ALA A 190 18.82 4.11 -15.58
CA ALA A 190 19.42 3.60 -14.36
C ALA A 190 19.90 4.74 -13.44
N GLN A 191 20.52 5.77 -14.01
CA GLN A 191 20.95 6.96 -13.28
C GLN A 191 19.78 7.76 -12.72
N GLU A 192 18.69 7.88 -13.48
CA GLU A 192 17.45 8.54 -13.02
C GLU A 192 16.81 7.78 -11.85
N VAL A 193 16.66 6.45 -11.98
CA VAL A 193 16.10 5.60 -10.91
C VAL A 193 16.97 5.65 -9.67
N TYR A 194 18.29 5.53 -9.81
CA TYR A 194 19.21 5.63 -8.68
C TYR A 194 19.08 6.98 -7.97
N LYS A 195 19.01 8.08 -8.74
CA LYS A 195 18.85 9.42 -8.19
C LYS A 195 17.58 9.56 -7.37
N ILE A 196 16.44 9.02 -7.83
CA ILE A 196 15.18 9.02 -7.08
C ILE A 196 15.37 8.34 -5.71
N PHE A 197 16.07 7.20 -5.68
CA PHE A 197 16.34 6.52 -4.42
C PHE A 197 17.35 7.27 -3.55
N ALA A 198 18.44 7.79 -4.10
CA ALA A 198 19.41 8.57 -3.34
C ALA A 198 18.76 9.80 -2.69
N ASP A 199 18.04 10.62 -3.48
CA ASP A 199 17.41 11.86 -3.03
C ASP A 199 16.31 11.65 -1.97
N THR A 200 15.76 10.42 -1.84
CA THR A 200 14.73 10.09 -0.84
C THR A 200 15.30 9.55 0.48
N HIS A 201 16.58 9.18 0.52
CA HIS A 201 17.21 8.54 1.68
C HIS A 201 18.41 9.32 2.26
N THR A 202 18.86 10.38 1.59
CA THR A 202 19.93 11.32 2.01
C THR A 202 19.42 12.73 2.14
#